data_AF-A0A955P0Y0-F1
#
_entry.id   AF-A0A955P0Y0-F1
#
_cell.length_a   1.000
_cell.length_b   1.000
_cell.length_c   1.000
_cell.angle_alpha   90.00
_cell.angle_beta   90.00
_cell.angle_gamma   90.00
#
_symmetry.space_group_name_H-M   'P 1'
#
loop_
_entity.id
_entity.type
_entity.pdbx_description
1 polymer ?
#
loop_
_entity_poly.entity_id
_entity_poly.type
_entity_poly.pdbx_seq_one_letter_code
_entity_poly.pdbx_strand_id
1 'polypeptide(L)'
;MPLAYAVATAHGLEHPMFFMTICFAAVMDGSVYGDQCSPISDTTVLSSMCCGCDLMDHVKTQIPQASVAALIAGLLWTACAFLFA
;
A
#
# COMPACT_ATOMS: atom_id res chain seq x y z
N MET A 1 -8.55 -1.34 10.66
CA MET A 1 -7.87 -1.03 11.93
C MET A 1 -8.42 -1.78 13.14
N PRO A 2 -9.73 -1.76 13.49
CA PRO A 2 -10.24 -2.53 14.64
C PRO A 2 -10.00 -4.04 14.52
N LEU A 3 -10.05 -4.59 13.30
CA LEU A 3 -9.70 -5.99 13.04
C LEU A 3 -8.22 -6.30 13.36
N ALA A 4 -7.29 -5.44 12.96
CA ALA A 4 -5.86 -5.64 13.21
C ALA A 4 -5.56 -5.65 14.72
N TYR A 5 -6.20 -4.76 15.47
CA TYR A 5 -6.11 -4.73 16.92
C TYR A 5 -6.70 -6.00 17.57
N ALA A 6 -7.89 -6.43 17.15
CA ALA A 6 -8.53 -7.65 17.66
C ALA A 6 -7.67 -8.90 17.41
N VAL A 7 -7.09 -9.02 16.21
CA VAL A 7 -6.15 -10.11 15.86
C VAL A 7 -4.91 -10.07 16.75
N ALA A 8 -4.29 -8.90 16.92
CA ALA A 8 -3.12 -8.75 17.78
C ALA A 8 -3.40 -9.21 19.23
N THR A 9 -4.56 -8.81 19.78
CA THR A 9 -4.96 -9.21 21.14
C THR A 9 -5.29 -10.70 21.24
N ALA A 10 -5.92 -11.28 20.22
CA ALA A 10 -6.31 -12.69 20.21
C ALA A 10 -5.10 -13.63 20.14
N HIS A 11 -4.02 -13.18 19.48
CA HIS A 11 -2.76 -13.91 19.38
C HIS A 11 -1.76 -13.59 20.50
N GLY A 12 -2.12 -12.73 21.45
CA GLY A 12 -1.28 -12.40 22.61
C GLY A 12 0.01 -11.67 22.25
N LEU A 13 0.02 -10.86 21.18
CA LEU A 13 1.18 -10.05 20.81
C LEU A 13 1.55 -9.09 21.94
N GLU A 14 2.85 -8.96 22.23
CA GLU A 14 3.35 -8.11 23.32
C GLU A 14 3.11 -6.62 23.04
N HIS A 15 3.07 -6.23 21.75
CA HIS A 15 2.95 -4.84 21.32
C HIS A 15 1.79 -4.61 20.32
N PRO A 16 0.52 -4.74 20.78
CA PRO A 16 -0.64 -4.73 19.87
C PRO A 16 -0.86 -3.39 19.17
N MET A 17 -0.53 -2.27 19.85
CA MET A 17 -0.61 -0.94 19.24
C MET A 17 0.43 -0.74 18.14
N PHE A 18 1.64 -1.28 18.32
CA PHE A 18 2.70 -1.19 17.33
C PHE A 18 2.37 -2.01 16.07
N PHE A 19 1.87 -3.23 16.25
CA PHE A 19 1.34 -4.04 15.15
C PHE A 19 0.24 -3.31 14.36
N MET A 20 -0.69 -2.65 15.06
CA MET A 20 -1.72 -1.86 14.40
C MET A 20 -1.14 -0.70 13.57
N THR A 21 -0.11 -0.01 14.06
CA THR A 21 0.59 1.03 13.30
C THR A 21 1.26 0.48 12.05
N ILE A 22 1.88 -0.71 12.12
CA ILE A 22 2.44 -1.40 10.94
C ILE A 22 1.33 -1.69 9.93
N CYS A 23 0.21 -2.27 10.36
CA CYS A 23 -0.93 -2.54 9.47
C CYS A 23 -1.48 -1.25 8.83
N PHE A 24 -1.53 -0.16 9.60
CA PHE A 24 -1.96 1.14 9.08
C PHE A 24 -1.02 1.64 7.97
N ALA A 25 0.28 1.64 8.24
CA ALA A 25 1.28 2.09 7.27
C ALA A 25 1.26 1.23 5.99
N ALA A 26 1.18 -0.11 6.13
CA ALA A 26 1.10 -1.02 5.00
C ALA A 26 -0.15 -0.79 4.13
N VAL A 27 -1.31 -0.53 4.74
CA VAL A 27 -2.55 -0.22 4.00
C VAL A 27 -2.45 1.14 3.31
N MET A 28 -1.85 2.14 3.95
CA MET A 28 -1.62 3.46 3.34
C MET A 28 -0.74 3.33 2.10
N ASP A 29 0.38 2.62 2.18
CA ASP A 29 1.26 2.38 1.02
C ASP A 29 0.54 1.64 -0.12
N GLY A 30 -0.27 0.63 0.23
CA GLY A 30 -1.10 -0.08 -0.76
C GLY A 30 -2.14 0.82 -1.43
N SER A 31 -2.71 1.78 -0.69
CA SER A 31 -3.64 2.76 -1.25
C SER A 31 -2.96 3.70 -2.25
N VAL A 32 -1.72 4.11 -1.98
CA VAL A 32 -0.90 4.93 -2.90
C VAL A 32 -0.59 4.16 -4.18
N TYR A 33 -0.22 2.88 -4.08
CA TYR A 33 -0.03 2.03 -5.26
C TYR A 33 -1.29 1.98 -6.14
N GLY A 34 -2.46 1.77 -5.53
CA GLY A 34 -3.74 1.75 -6.23
C GLY A 34 -4.09 3.08 -6.90
N ASP A 35 -3.84 4.20 -6.22
CA ASP A 35 -4.10 5.53 -6.74
C ASP A 35 -3.27 5.87 -7.99
N GLN A 36 -2.05 5.33 -8.10
CA GLN A 36 -1.13 5.59 -9.21
C GLN A 36 -1.33 4.67 -10.42
N CYS A 37 -1.92 3.50 -10.22
CA CYS A 37 -2.02 2.47 -11.25
C CYS A 37 -3.46 2.09 -11.62
N SER A 38 -4.47 2.59 -10.89
CA SER A 38 -5.86 2.25 -11.17
C SER A 38 -6.43 3.15 -12.26
N PRO A 39 -6.98 2.60 -13.36
CA PRO A 39 -7.64 3.41 -14.39
C PRO A 39 -8.93 4.09 -13.90
N ILE A 40 -9.39 3.79 -12.69
CA ILE A 40 -10.58 4.41 -12.07
C ILE A 40 -10.17 5.50 -11.08
N SER A 41 -8.89 5.64 -10.72
CA SER A 41 -8.46 6.73 -9.84
C SER A 41 -8.57 8.08 -10.55
N ASP A 42 -9.21 9.05 -9.88
CA ASP A 42 -9.29 10.44 -10.32
C ASP A 42 -7.88 11.04 -10.54
N THR A 43 -6.92 10.70 -9.68
CA THR A 43 -5.52 11.13 -9.81
C THR A 43 -4.90 10.55 -11.08
N THR A 44 -5.06 9.26 -11.34
CA THR A 44 -4.53 8.60 -12.55
C THR A 44 -5.12 9.23 -13.82
N VAL A 45 -6.43 9.49 -13.84
CA VAL A 45 -7.12 10.12 -14.98
C VAL A 45 -6.62 11.55 -15.21
N LEU A 46 -6.48 12.34 -14.14
CA LEU A 46 -5.97 13.70 -14.24
C LEU A 46 -4.51 13.72 -14.72
N SER A 47 -3.67 12.83 -14.19
CA SER A 47 -2.27 12.71 -14.58
C SER A 47 -2.11 12.29 -16.04
N SER A 48 -2.91 11.36 -16.56
CA SER A 48 -2.84 10.97 -17.97
C SER A 48 -3.22 12.11 -18.92
N MET A 49 -4.25 12.89 -18.55
CA MET A 49 -4.65 14.10 -19.30
C MET A 49 -3.55 15.16 -19.32
N CYS A 50 -2.91 15.43 -18.17
CA CYS A 50 -1.79 16.38 -18.08
C CYS A 50 -0.57 15.94 -18.90
N CYS A 51 -0.33 14.63 -19.00
CA CYS A 51 0.73 14.06 -19.83
C CYS A 51 0.37 13.99 -21.33
N GLY A 52 -0.89 14.24 -21.71
CA GLY A 52 -1.36 14.15 -23.10
C GLY A 52 -1.30 12.73 -23.68
N CYS A 53 -1.39 11.71 -22.83
CA CYS A 53 -1.33 10.30 -23.21
C CYS A 53 -2.65 9.57 -22.95
N ASP A 54 -2.85 8.42 -23.61
CA ASP A 54 -3.99 7.56 -23.30
C ASP A 54 -3.91 7.05 -21.85
N LEU A 55 -5.06 6.96 -21.19
CA LEU A 55 -5.17 6.53 -19.80
C LEU A 55 -4.53 5.16 -19.57
N MET A 56 -4.78 4.21 -20.47
CA MET A 56 -4.28 2.85 -20.32
C MET A 56 -2.78 2.76 -20.59
N ASP A 57 -2.25 3.60 -21.48
CA ASP A 57 -0.81 3.70 -21.70
C ASP A 57 -0.11 4.31 -20.49
N HIS A 58 -0.69 5.35 -19.88
CA HIS A 58 -0.23 5.88 -18.60
C HIS A 58 -0.14 4.79 -17.54
N VAL A 59 -1.24 4.07 -17.28
CA VAL A 59 -1.30 2.99 -16.30
C VAL A 59 -0.24 1.91 -16.56
N LYS A 60 -0.09 1.45 -17.80
CA LYS A 60 0.91 0.42 -18.15
C LYS A 60 2.34 0.86 -17.89
N THR A 61 2.66 2.14 -18.03
CA THR A 61 3.99 2.68 -17.71
C THR A 61 4.22 2.86 -16.20
N GLN A 62 3.15 3.06 -15.42
CA GLN A 62 3.21 3.21 -13.97
C GLN A 62 3.31 1.86 -13.23
N ILE A 63 2.61 0.82 -13.71
CA ILE A 63 2.58 -0.51 -13.07
C ILE A 63 3.98 -1.06 -12.72
N PRO A 64 4.99 -1.06 -13.61
CA PRO A 64 6.29 -1.66 -13.32
C PRO A 64 7.00 -1.00 -12.12
N GLN A 65 7.11 0.33 -12.14
CA GLN A 65 7.77 1.09 -11.09
C GLN A 65 6.99 1.06 -9.77
N ALA A 66 5.66 1.18 -9.84
CA ALA A 66 4.82 1.13 -8.66
C ALA A 66 4.84 -0.27 -8.02
N SER A 67 4.91 -1.34 -8.83
CA SER A 67 4.98 -2.71 -8.33
C SER A 67 6.29 -2.97 -7.59
N VAL A 68 7.41 -2.42 -8.08
CA VAL A 68 8.70 -2.52 -7.37
C VAL A 68 8.61 -1.85 -6.01
N ALA A 69 8.04 -0.64 -5.93
CA ALA A 69 7.83 0.06 -4.66
C ALA A 69 6.91 -0.72 -3.71
N ALA A 70 5.78 -1.23 -4.21
CA ALA A 70 4.82 -2.01 -3.43
C ALA A 70 5.43 -3.31 -2.89
N LEU A 71 6.26 -4.00 -3.68
CA LEU A 71 6.96 -5.21 -3.24
C LEU A 71 7.98 -4.89 -2.15
N ILE A 72 8.79 -3.84 -2.32
CA ILE A 72 9.78 -3.42 -1.32
C ILE A 72 9.08 -3.04 -0.02
N ALA A 73 8.04 -2.20 -0.08
CA ALA A 73 7.26 -1.81 1.08
C ALA A 73 6.63 -3.04 1.78
N GLY A 74 6.00 -3.94 1.02
CA GLY A 74 5.42 -5.17 1.54
C GLY A 74 6.44 -6.05 2.28
N LEU A 75 7.64 -6.24 1.72
CA LEU A 75 8.72 -6.99 2.36
C LEU A 75 9.21 -6.30 3.64
N LEU A 76 9.41 -4.98 3.62
CA LEU A 76 9.88 -4.23 4.79
C LEU A 76 8.86 -4.22 5.93
N TRP A 77 7.57 -3.98 5.65
CA TRP A 77 6.53 -4.04 6.67
C TRP A 77 6.34 -5.44 7.24
N THR A 78 6.45 -6.47 6.39
CA THR A 78 6.43 -7.87 6.84
C THR A 78 7.62 -8.16 7.76
N ALA A 79 8.83 -7.74 7.39
CA ALA A 79 10.01 -7.90 8.25
C ALA A 79 9.87 -7.16 9.58
N CYS A 80 9.35 -5.93 9.57
CA CYS A 80 9.08 -5.18 10.79
C CYS A 80 8.08 -5.91 11.70
N ALA A 81 7.02 -6.49 11.14
CA ALA A 81 6.06 -7.27 11.93
C ALA A 81 6.72 -8.51 12.55
N PHE A 82 7.54 -9.25 11.79
CA PHE A 82 8.22 -10.45 12.33
C PHE A 82 9.26 -10.14 13.42
N LEU A 83 9.90 -8.97 13.38
CA LEU A 83 10.98 -8.63 14.29
C LEU A 83 10.52 -7.90 15.56
N PHE A 84 9.40 -7.18 15.48
CA PHE A 84 9.03 -6.19 16.50
C PHE A 84 7.57 -6.26 16.98
N ALA A 85 6.72 -7.10 16.36
CA ALA A 85 5.33 -7.28 16.77
C ALA A 85 5.11 -8.61 17.49
#